data_AF-A0A4R4V7U7-F1
#
_entry.id   AF-A0A4R4V7U7-F1
#
_cell.length_a   1.000
_cell.length_b   1.000
_cell.length_c   1.000
_cell.angle_alpha   90.00
_cell.angle_beta   90.00
_cell.angle_gamma   90.00
#
_symmetry.space_group_name_H-M   'P 1'
#
loop_
_entity.id
_entity.type
_entity.pdbx_description
1 polymer ?
#
loop_
_entity_poly.entity_id
_entity_poly.type
_entity_poly.pdbx_seq_one_letter_code
_entity_poly.pdbx_strand_id
1 'polypeptide(L)'
;MTWEYYRRIEPMPPYTDLQRGFSAELADPLWMLGRQWQVGEHAGEDASAPVLVEAPVAHTPLEPVAGLDPTVVPAEALLEGAAEDWWTIGRRIRIGRAFADTLSPQQRAEAAFTTLPEPYGDAFADEVDGLKLARVGLVDRTHPALTGLDDRPDFWQPTTLTYECQVPVGGTTLHVRAHDGGDVDWYTADAEAPLPAPAFQTRQVVPQRLQYPGAPGPRWWQIEDGTVDIGGFPPDRAHLATALLLELVCDHANDWFTFPVPAPRIEPGDEGRPTSGVVVGLGDVRVKDTFDDWWDLNIPPGDSDPPAQADEAPGPWSLFRTSGLDRSSLVVWPTAATPLTGPALDDVLLGVDEDANLLWAVELRADGIDRALSADSAAALEETRRTGTRRFTWLASTTLPEHWHPYRIEHGSSRMFVQGLVAGRAAAQSELLGAGNGHVLAASAVPNQGMRLERRYALARATDGKPVLWRQRRRLPLLAGPVSHLRFDLLRESSP
;
A
#
# COMPACT_ATOMS: atom_id res chain seq x y z
N MET A 1 -13.30 -49.85 50.54
CA MET A 1 -13.17 -48.65 49.71
C MET A 1 -12.07 -48.90 48.71
N THR A 2 -12.44 -49.33 47.51
CA THR A 2 -11.54 -49.60 46.39
C THR A 2 -11.51 -48.33 45.55
N TRP A 3 -10.37 -47.66 45.51
CA TRP A 3 -10.14 -46.53 44.62
C TRP A 3 -9.89 -47.09 43.22
N GLU A 4 -10.76 -46.78 42.25
CA GLU A 4 -10.51 -47.07 40.85
C GLU A 4 -9.32 -46.22 40.37
N TYR A 5 -8.23 -46.90 39.99
CA TYR A 5 -7.14 -46.27 39.27
C TYR A 5 -7.60 -46.00 37.84
N TYR A 6 -8.09 -44.79 37.57
CA TYR A 6 -8.17 -44.30 36.19
C TYR A 6 -6.74 -44.18 35.65
N ARG A 7 -6.36 -45.09 34.75
CA ARG A 7 -5.11 -44.95 33.99
C ARG A 7 -5.30 -43.81 33.00
N ARG A 8 -4.76 -42.64 33.33
CA ARG A 8 -4.61 -41.54 32.37
C ARG A 8 -3.66 -42.01 31.27
N ILE A 9 -4.17 -42.13 30.06
CA ILE A 9 -3.35 -42.35 28.87
C ILE A 9 -2.80 -40.97 28.50
N GLU A 10 -1.51 -40.76 28.72
CA GLU A 10 -0.83 -39.56 28.25
C GLU A 10 -0.12 -39.87 26.92
N PRO A 11 -0.26 -39.00 25.90
CA PRO A 11 0.55 -39.13 24.69
C PRO A 11 2.04 -38.96 25.07
N MET A 12 2.90 -39.88 24.62
CA MET A 12 4.35 -39.77 24.81
C MET A 12 4.90 -38.57 24.02
N PRO A 13 5.58 -37.61 24.65
CA PRO A 13 6.36 -36.60 23.93
C PRO A 13 7.83 -37.06 23.75
N PRO A 14 8.56 -36.47 22.79
CA PRO A 14 8.18 -35.32 21.97
C PRO A 14 7.70 -35.73 20.57
N TYR A 15 6.70 -35.00 20.06
CA TYR A 15 6.27 -35.05 18.67
C TYR A 15 7.44 -34.68 17.76
N THR A 16 8.16 -35.68 17.25
CA THR A 16 9.29 -35.47 16.32
C THR A 16 8.81 -35.31 14.87
N ASP A 17 7.56 -35.64 14.61
CA ASP A 17 6.93 -35.63 13.28
C ASP A 17 5.64 -34.81 13.35
N LEU A 18 5.80 -33.49 13.26
CA LEU A 18 4.68 -32.54 13.20
C LEU A 18 3.82 -32.78 11.96
N GLN A 19 4.43 -33.24 10.86
CA GLN A 19 3.73 -33.49 9.60
C GLN A 19 2.66 -34.58 9.77
N ARG A 20 2.96 -35.64 10.54
CA ARG A 20 1.99 -36.67 10.89
C ARG A 20 0.91 -36.20 11.88
N GLY A 21 1.22 -35.20 12.72
CA GLY A 21 0.22 -34.55 13.57
C GLY A 21 -0.79 -33.74 12.75
N PHE A 22 -0.29 -33.01 11.76
CA PHE A 22 -1.12 -32.23 10.83
C PHE A 22 -1.89 -33.10 9.83
N SER A 23 -1.41 -34.30 9.48
CA SER A 23 -2.12 -35.19 8.56
C SER A 23 -3.41 -35.79 9.13
N ALA A 24 -3.67 -35.61 10.44
CA ALA A 24 -4.88 -36.07 11.14
C ALA A 24 -5.28 -37.51 10.77
N GLU A 25 -4.29 -38.39 10.58
CA GLU A 25 -4.48 -39.74 10.04
C GLU A 25 -5.49 -40.56 10.85
N LEU A 26 -6.59 -40.93 10.21
CA LEU A 26 -7.69 -41.62 10.86
C LEU A 26 -7.50 -43.14 10.76
N ALA A 27 -6.95 -43.74 11.81
CA ALA A 27 -6.58 -45.17 11.81
C ALA A 27 -7.77 -46.13 11.97
N ASP A 28 -8.83 -45.72 12.66
CA ASP A 28 -10.05 -46.53 12.86
C ASP A 28 -11.32 -45.64 12.87
N PRO A 29 -11.92 -45.41 11.69
CA PRO A 29 -13.17 -44.65 11.58
C PRO A 29 -14.33 -45.25 12.36
N LEU A 30 -14.39 -46.58 12.49
CA LEU A 30 -15.50 -47.25 13.14
C LEU A 30 -15.44 -47.08 14.66
N TRP A 31 -14.23 -47.09 15.24
CA TRP A 31 -14.03 -46.79 16.66
C TRP A 31 -14.42 -45.36 17.02
N MET A 32 -14.06 -44.36 16.18
CA MET A 32 -14.45 -42.96 16.40
C MET A 32 -15.97 -42.78 16.36
N LEU A 33 -16.66 -43.39 15.37
CA LEU A 33 -18.12 -43.39 15.30
C LEU A 33 -18.77 -44.08 16.51
N GLY A 34 -18.17 -45.19 17.00
CA GLY A 34 -18.62 -45.87 18.21
C GLY A 34 -18.45 -45.01 19.47
N ARG A 35 -17.38 -44.21 19.55
CA ARG A 35 -17.16 -43.24 20.64
C ARG A 35 -18.17 -42.09 20.60
N GLN A 36 -18.45 -41.52 19.43
CA GLN A 36 -19.47 -40.49 19.23
C GLN A 36 -20.86 -40.99 19.65
N TRP A 37 -21.23 -42.22 19.24
CA TRP A 37 -22.45 -42.86 19.71
C TRP A 37 -22.48 -43.02 21.24
N GLN A 38 -21.38 -43.45 21.84
CA GLN A 38 -21.28 -43.64 23.29
C GLN A 38 -21.38 -42.32 24.08
N VAL A 39 -20.82 -41.23 23.56
CA VAL A 39 -20.89 -39.90 24.21
C VAL A 39 -22.17 -39.13 23.88
N GLY A 40 -23.07 -39.71 23.08
CA GLY A 40 -24.38 -39.13 22.81
C GLY A 40 -24.41 -38.12 21.65
N GLU A 41 -23.32 -37.94 20.91
CA GLU A 41 -23.24 -37.04 19.73
C GLU A 41 -24.31 -37.38 18.68
N HIS A 42 -24.62 -38.67 18.52
CA HIS A 42 -25.64 -39.15 17.59
C HIS A 42 -27.09 -38.88 18.06
N ALA A 43 -27.29 -38.41 19.30
CA ALA A 43 -28.59 -37.96 19.77
C ALA A 43 -29.00 -36.62 19.14
N GLY A 44 -28.05 -35.86 18.61
CA GLY A 44 -28.31 -34.63 17.86
C GLY A 44 -28.96 -33.54 18.73
N GLU A 45 -28.43 -33.29 19.93
CA GLU A 45 -28.83 -32.13 20.70
C GLU A 45 -28.53 -30.86 19.89
N ASP A 46 -29.58 -30.09 19.57
CA ASP A 46 -29.46 -28.87 18.78
C ASP A 46 -28.75 -27.81 19.64
N ALA A 47 -27.49 -27.52 19.30
CA ALA A 47 -26.62 -26.59 20.03
C ALA A 47 -26.97 -25.11 19.81
N SER A 48 -28.15 -24.82 19.26
CA SER A 48 -28.58 -23.49 18.82
C SER A 48 -27.76 -22.96 17.63
N ALA A 49 -28.39 -22.16 16.78
CA ALA A 49 -27.70 -21.46 15.70
C ALA A 49 -28.27 -20.06 15.52
N PRO A 50 -27.45 -19.06 15.16
CA PRO A 50 -27.96 -17.73 14.90
C PRO A 50 -28.80 -17.74 13.62
N VAL A 51 -30.03 -17.21 13.70
CA VAL A 51 -30.98 -17.15 12.58
C VAL A 51 -31.25 -15.73 12.10
N LEU A 52 -31.00 -14.73 12.95
CA LEU A 52 -31.20 -13.33 12.64
C LEU A 52 -30.23 -12.48 13.45
N VAL A 53 -29.66 -11.45 12.83
CA VAL A 53 -28.83 -10.45 13.51
C VAL A 53 -29.51 -9.09 13.38
N GLU A 54 -29.64 -8.38 14.49
CA GLU A 54 -29.97 -6.96 14.56
C GLU A 54 -28.70 -6.16 14.85
N ALA A 55 -28.26 -5.38 13.87
CA ALA A 55 -27.04 -4.58 13.96
C ALA A 55 -27.35 -3.10 13.72
N PRO A 56 -27.13 -2.21 14.69
CA PRO A 56 -27.07 -0.77 14.46
C PRO A 56 -25.84 -0.43 13.62
N VAL A 57 -26.04 0.15 12.44
CA VAL A 57 -24.95 0.51 11.54
C VAL A 57 -25.01 2.00 11.21
N ALA A 58 -23.88 2.69 11.34
CA ALA A 58 -23.69 4.07 10.92
C ALA A 58 -22.74 4.12 9.72
N HIS A 59 -23.02 5.00 8.76
CA HIS A 59 -22.12 5.31 7.67
C HIS A 59 -21.92 6.82 7.68
N THR A 60 -20.72 7.27 8.03
CA THR A 60 -20.36 8.69 8.09
C THR A 60 -19.47 9.01 6.88
N PRO A 61 -19.97 9.77 5.89
CA PRO A 61 -19.19 10.11 4.70
C PRO A 61 -17.94 10.91 5.03
N LEU A 62 -16.84 10.57 4.37
CA LEU A 62 -15.66 11.41 4.30
C LEU A 62 -16.02 12.71 3.54
N GLU A 63 -15.41 13.80 3.94
CA GLU A 63 -15.70 15.13 3.39
C GLU A 63 -14.70 15.49 2.27
N PRO A 64 -15.09 16.37 1.32
CA PRO A 64 -14.24 16.71 0.18
C PRO A 64 -12.83 17.18 0.56
N VAL A 65 -11.83 16.65 -0.15
CA VAL A 65 -10.42 17.01 0.00
C VAL A 65 -9.94 17.60 -1.31
N ALA A 66 -9.39 18.82 -1.26
CA ALA A 66 -8.95 19.54 -2.45
C ALA A 66 -10.01 19.62 -3.57
N GLY A 67 -11.29 19.74 -3.21
CA GLY A 67 -12.41 19.81 -4.15
C GLY A 67 -12.81 18.46 -4.76
N LEU A 68 -12.18 17.36 -4.36
CA LEU A 68 -12.52 16.01 -4.78
C LEU A 68 -13.39 15.33 -3.73
N ASP A 69 -14.42 14.63 -4.18
CA ASP A 69 -15.31 13.86 -3.33
C ASP A 69 -14.71 12.47 -3.03
N PRO A 70 -14.29 12.20 -1.77
CA PRO A 70 -13.67 10.93 -1.37
C PRO A 70 -14.65 9.75 -1.39
N THR A 71 -15.95 9.98 -1.57
CA THR A 71 -16.97 8.92 -1.72
C THR A 71 -17.04 8.41 -3.16
N VAL A 72 -16.50 9.19 -4.11
CA VAL A 72 -16.57 8.94 -5.55
C VAL A 72 -15.21 8.65 -6.14
N VAL A 73 -14.20 9.44 -5.77
CA VAL A 73 -12.85 9.37 -6.32
C VAL A 73 -12.06 8.28 -5.59
N PRO A 74 -11.35 7.38 -6.31
CA PRO A 74 -10.50 6.38 -5.67
C PRO A 74 -9.47 7.03 -4.73
N ALA A 75 -9.25 6.43 -3.56
CA ALA A 75 -8.43 7.00 -2.51
C ALA A 75 -6.97 7.18 -2.95
N GLU A 76 -6.42 6.27 -3.76
CA GLU A 76 -5.10 6.42 -4.37
C GLU A 76 -5.06 7.69 -5.23
N ALA A 77 -6.06 7.88 -6.08
CA ALA A 77 -6.16 9.05 -6.92
C ALA A 77 -6.42 10.34 -6.13
N LEU A 78 -7.04 10.27 -4.94
CA LEU A 78 -7.31 11.38 -4.01
C LEU A 78 -6.05 11.80 -3.22
N LEU A 79 -5.24 10.83 -2.80
CA LEU A 79 -4.05 11.06 -2.00
C LEU A 79 -2.83 11.37 -2.86
N GLU A 80 -2.67 10.67 -3.98
CA GLU A 80 -1.43 10.73 -4.76
C GLU A 80 -1.43 11.82 -5.83
N GLY A 81 -2.61 12.19 -6.31
CA GLY A 81 -2.73 13.07 -7.46
C GLY A 81 -2.47 14.55 -7.15
N ALA A 82 -2.08 15.29 -8.18
CA ALA A 82 -1.76 16.72 -8.10
C ALA A 82 -2.22 17.48 -9.36
N ALA A 83 -2.21 18.82 -9.34
CA ALA A 83 -2.59 19.65 -10.49
C ALA A 83 -1.77 19.32 -11.75
N GLU A 84 -0.51 18.93 -11.57
CA GLU A 84 0.40 18.60 -12.67
C GLU A 84 -0.01 17.34 -13.45
N ASP A 85 -0.81 16.44 -12.86
CA ASP A 85 -1.27 15.21 -13.51
C ASP A 85 -2.18 15.48 -14.70
N TRP A 86 -2.79 16.67 -14.71
CA TRP A 86 -3.58 17.14 -15.84
C TRP A 86 -2.72 17.33 -17.09
N TRP A 87 -1.41 17.61 -16.97
CA TRP A 87 -0.51 17.95 -18.08
C TRP A 87 0.04 16.73 -18.83
N THR A 88 -0.85 15.88 -19.33
CA THR A 88 -0.50 14.82 -20.30
C THR A 88 0.22 15.41 -21.52
N ILE A 89 1.06 14.61 -22.20
CA ILE A 89 1.80 15.03 -23.41
C ILE A 89 0.85 15.66 -24.45
N GLY A 90 -0.31 15.04 -24.70
CA GLY A 90 -1.29 15.56 -25.64
C GLY A 90 -1.87 16.92 -25.23
N ARG A 91 -2.07 17.19 -23.94
CA ARG A 91 -2.50 18.50 -23.44
C ARG A 91 -1.37 19.52 -23.52
N ARG A 92 -0.14 19.15 -23.17
CA ARG A 92 1.05 20.01 -23.32
C ARG A 92 1.20 20.52 -24.75
N ILE A 93 1.11 19.63 -25.75
CA ILE A 93 1.18 19.99 -27.18
C ILE A 93 0.01 20.90 -27.58
N ARG A 94 -1.23 20.53 -27.20
CA ARG A 94 -2.43 21.32 -27.55
C ARG A 94 -2.38 22.74 -27.01
N ILE A 95 -2.00 22.90 -25.74
CA ILE A 95 -1.86 24.21 -25.10
C ILE A 95 -0.70 24.99 -25.73
N GLY A 96 0.46 24.36 -25.93
CA GLY A 96 1.59 25.00 -26.57
C GLY A 96 1.25 25.59 -27.95
N ARG A 97 0.55 24.82 -28.78
CA ARG A 97 0.05 25.29 -30.08
C ARG A 97 -0.95 26.44 -29.98
N ALA A 98 -1.85 26.42 -28.99
CA ALA A 98 -2.83 27.48 -28.81
C ALA A 98 -2.20 28.85 -28.47
N PHE A 99 -1.03 28.85 -27.82
CA PHE A 99 -0.34 30.08 -27.41
C PHE A 99 0.89 30.40 -28.29
N ALA A 100 1.29 29.52 -29.21
CA ALA A 100 2.53 29.66 -30.00
C ALA A 100 2.60 30.99 -30.77
N ASP A 101 1.49 31.46 -31.32
CA ASP A 101 1.42 32.70 -32.11
C ASP A 101 1.46 33.98 -31.27
N THR A 102 1.24 33.87 -29.95
CA THR A 102 1.30 35.00 -29.01
C THR A 102 2.69 35.26 -28.44
N LEU A 103 3.65 34.38 -28.75
CA LEU A 103 4.98 34.38 -28.13
C LEU A 103 6.04 34.97 -29.05
N SER A 104 7.02 35.66 -28.45
CA SER A 104 8.24 36.06 -29.14
C SER A 104 9.09 34.85 -29.54
N PRO A 105 9.99 34.97 -30.54
CA PRO A 105 10.91 33.88 -30.90
C PRO A 105 11.74 33.35 -29.73
N GLN A 106 12.17 34.23 -28.82
CA GLN A 106 12.92 33.85 -27.63
C GLN A 106 12.07 33.01 -26.68
N GLN A 107 10.84 33.45 -26.37
CA GLN A 107 9.93 32.71 -25.50
C GLN A 107 9.56 31.33 -26.07
N ARG A 108 9.42 31.22 -27.40
CA ARG A 108 9.20 29.93 -28.05
C ARG A 108 10.38 28.98 -27.87
N ALA A 109 11.60 29.46 -28.01
CA ALA A 109 12.80 28.65 -27.80
C ALA A 109 12.96 28.22 -26.33
N GLU A 110 12.70 29.13 -25.38
CA GLU A 110 12.78 28.83 -23.94
C GLU A 110 11.71 27.82 -23.48
N ALA A 111 10.52 27.88 -24.09
CA ALA A 111 9.40 26.99 -23.79
C ALA A 111 9.31 25.78 -24.74
N ALA A 112 10.30 25.54 -25.61
CA ALA A 112 10.28 24.40 -26.53
C ALA A 112 10.32 23.06 -25.78
N PHE A 113 9.73 22.01 -26.37
CA PHE A 113 9.87 20.66 -25.83
C PHE A 113 11.34 20.23 -25.82
N THR A 114 11.70 19.46 -24.79
CA THR A 114 12.88 18.57 -24.90
C THR A 114 12.48 17.31 -25.65
N THR A 115 13.43 16.42 -25.92
CA THR A 115 13.12 15.04 -26.36
C THR A 115 12.04 14.45 -25.44
N LEU A 116 10.99 13.91 -26.06
CA LEU A 116 9.88 13.27 -25.37
C LEU A 116 10.09 11.74 -25.34
N PRO A 117 9.40 11.03 -24.42
CA PRO A 117 9.37 9.57 -24.43
C PRO A 117 8.92 8.99 -25.76
N GLU A 118 9.38 7.77 -26.05
CA GLU A 118 8.79 6.95 -27.11
C GLU A 118 7.27 6.80 -26.90
N PRO A 119 6.44 6.86 -27.96
CA PRO A 119 6.82 6.87 -29.39
C PRO A 119 7.05 8.28 -29.98
N TYR A 120 7.08 9.33 -29.16
CA TYR A 120 7.15 10.71 -29.66
C TYR A 120 8.57 11.12 -30.07
N GLY A 121 9.58 10.75 -29.28
CA GLY A 121 10.98 11.09 -29.54
C GLY A 121 11.17 12.60 -29.75
N ASP A 122 11.85 12.98 -30.83
CA ASP A 122 12.13 14.38 -31.18
C ASP A 122 11.05 15.02 -32.07
N ALA A 123 9.93 14.33 -32.33
CA ALA A 123 8.91 14.80 -33.28
C ALA A 123 8.31 16.18 -32.96
N PHE A 124 8.39 16.60 -31.69
CA PHE A 124 7.85 17.87 -31.19
C PHE A 124 8.93 18.81 -30.63
N ALA A 125 10.23 18.52 -30.82
CA ALA A 125 11.32 19.27 -30.17
C ALA A 125 11.29 20.78 -30.47
N ASP A 126 10.87 21.19 -31.66
CA ASP A 126 10.75 22.60 -32.06
C ASP A 126 9.37 23.22 -31.73
N GLU A 127 8.44 22.44 -31.18
CA GLU A 127 7.13 22.94 -30.76
C GLU A 127 7.15 23.45 -29.32
N VAL A 128 6.22 24.36 -29.02
CA VAL A 128 6.09 24.95 -27.69
C VAL A 128 5.44 23.95 -26.74
N ASP A 129 5.99 23.81 -25.53
CA ASP A 129 5.46 23.01 -24.45
C ASP A 129 4.54 23.86 -23.55
N GLY A 130 3.24 23.55 -23.58
CA GLY A 130 2.24 24.23 -22.77
C GLY A 130 2.50 24.18 -21.26
N LEU A 131 3.13 23.12 -20.74
CA LEU A 131 3.46 23.04 -19.31
C LEU A 131 4.60 24.01 -18.95
N LYS A 132 5.64 24.10 -19.78
CA LYS A 132 6.71 25.09 -19.58
C LYS A 132 6.16 26.51 -19.61
N LEU A 133 5.29 26.82 -20.57
CA LEU A 133 4.60 28.12 -20.64
C LEU A 133 3.80 28.42 -19.37
N ALA A 134 3.05 27.44 -18.86
CA ALA A 134 2.26 27.59 -17.66
C ALA A 134 3.15 27.88 -16.43
N ARG A 135 4.29 27.19 -16.32
CA ARG A 135 5.28 27.40 -15.24
C ARG A 135 5.91 28.80 -15.28
N VAL A 136 6.11 29.39 -16.46
CA VAL A 136 6.61 30.78 -16.59
C VAL A 136 5.51 31.84 -16.58
N GLY A 137 4.25 31.47 -16.32
CA GLY A 137 3.14 32.40 -16.18
C GLY A 137 2.66 33.04 -17.48
N LEU A 138 2.93 32.42 -18.63
CA LEU A 138 2.55 32.93 -19.96
C LEU A 138 1.26 32.32 -20.52
N VAL A 139 0.55 31.51 -19.73
CA VAL A 139 -0.74 30.90 -20.10
C VAL A 139 -1.87 31.62 -19.39
N ASP A 140 -2.84 32.11 -20.16
CA ASP A 140 -4.10 32.61 -19.61
C ASP A 140 -4.95 31.45 -19.09
N ARG A 141 -5.09 31.34 -17.75
CA ARG A 141 -5.87 30.29 -17.09
C ARG A 141 -7.36 30.29 -17.47
N THR A 142 -7.90 31.39 -17.98
CA THR A 142 -9.30 31.47 -18.41
C THR A 142 -9.54 30.89 -19.81
N HIS A 143 -8.47 30.55 -20.53
CA HIS A 143 -8.56 30.07 -21.89
C HIS A 143 -9.29 28.70 -21.96
N PRO A 144 -10.27 28.50 -22.87
CA PRO A 144 -11.10 27.29 -22.93
C PRO A 144 -10.33 25.97 -23.07
N ALA A 145 -9.10 26.01 -23.60
CA ALA A 145 -8.29 24.81 -23.70
C ALA A 145 -7.82 24.25 -22.35
N LEU A 146 -7.87 25.04 -21.27
CA LEU A 146 -7.55 24.64 -19.89
C LEU A 146 -8.77 24.20 -19.08
N THR A 147 -9.95 24.02 -19.70
CA THR A 147 -11.12 23.50 -18.98
C THR A 147 -10.80 22.18 -18.26
N GLY A 148 -11.09 22.14 -16.96
CA GLY A 148 -10.83 21.00 -16.08
C GLY A 148 -9.41 20.93 -15.52
N LEU A 149 -8.58 21.96 -15.71
CA LEU A 149 -7.36 22.14 -14.91
C LEU A 149 -7.77 22.79 -13.58
N ASP A 150 -7.77 21.99 -12.52
CA ASP A 150 -8.07 22.45 -11.17
C ASP A 150 -6.76 22.65 -10.37
N ASP A 151 -6.73 23.69 -9.54
CA ASP A 151 -5.60 23.94 -8.63
C ASP A 151 -5.68 22.96 -7.46
N ARG A 152 -5.11 21.78 -7.68
CA ARG A 152 -5.02 20.69 -6.72
C ARG A 152 -3.65 20.69 -6.02
N PRO A 153 -3.59 20.65 -4.67
CA PRO A 153 -2.34 20.56 -3.94
C PRO A 153 -1.65 19.23 -4.22
N ASP A 154 -0.34 19.22 -4.06
CA ASP A 154 0.47 17.99 -4.06
C ASP A 154 0.70 17.58 -2.61
N PHE A 155 0.18 16.41 -2.22
CA PHE A 155 0.33 15.87 -0.86
C PHE A 155 1.67 15.14 -0.67
N TRP A 156 2.48 15.01 -1.73
CA TRP A 156 3.81 14.43 -1.65
C TRP A 156 4.75 15.35 -0.88
N GLN A 157 5.44 14.78 0.11
CA GLN A 157 6.50 15.43 0.87
C GLN A 157 7.85 15.08 0.23
N PRO A 158 8.52 16.01 -0.47
CA PRO A 158 9.78 15.72 -1.15
C PRO A 158 10.90 15.31 -0.17
N THR A 159 10.86 15.82 1.05
CA THR A 159 11.89 15.59 2.07
C THR A 159 11.82 14.19 2.68
N THR A 160 10.62 13.64 2.90
CA THR A 160 10.43 12.30 3.48
C THR A 160 10.10 11.23 2.45
N LEU A 161 9.76 11.64 1.22
CA LEU A 161 9.38 10.79 0.09
C LEU A 161 8.12 9.96 0.38
N THR A 162 7.13 10.61 0.98
CA THR A 162 5.85 10.02 1.39
C THR A 162 4.71 11.01 1.17
N TYR A 163 3.48 10.52 1.14
CA TYR A 163 2.27 11.34 1.13
C TYR A 163 1.79 11.66 2.55
N GLU A 164 1.35 12.90 2.74
CA GLU A 164 0.68 13.37 3.94
C GLU A 164 -0.58 14.15 3.57
N CYS A 165 -1.72 13.74 4.14
CA CYS A 165 -3.02 14.32 3.81
C CYS A 165 -3.95 14.30 5.03
N GLN A 166 -4.88 15.25 5.08
CA GLN A 166 -5.94 15.31 6.07
C GLN A 166 -7.29 15.16 5.38
N VAL A 167 -8.09 14.21 5.85
CA VAL A 167 -9.42 13.90 5.30
C VAL A 167 -10.46 14.11 6.40
N PRO A 168 -11.23 15.21 6.36
CA PRO A 168 -12.24 15.47 7.38
C PRO A 168 -13.38 14.44 7.31
N VAL A 169 -13.97 14.13 8.45
CA VAL A 169 -15.11 13.20 8.55
C VAL A 169 -15.94 13.49 9.79
N GLY A 170 -17.19 13.91 9.62
CA GLY A 170 -18.20 13.88 10.69
C GLY A 170 -17.81 14.63 11.97
N GLY A 171 -17.00 15.68 11.86
CA GLY A 171 -16.51 16.46 13.00
C GLY A 171 -15.18 16.00 13.62
N THR A 172 -14.50 15.01 13.04
CA THR A 172 -13.09 14.65 13.31
C THR A 172 -12.28 14.69 12.01
N THR A 173 -10.98 14.39 12.09
CA THR A 173 -10.08 14.37 10.93
C THR A 173 -9.31 13.06 10.88
N LEU A 174 -9.25 12.42 9.71
CA LEU A 174 -8.32 11.34 9.42
C LEU A 174 -7.00 11.92 8.90
N HIS A 175 -5.90 11.42 9.45
CA HIS A 175 -4.54 11.79 9.08
C HIS A 175 -3.88 10.63 8.34
N VAL A 176 -3.65 10.81 7.05
CA VAL A 176 -2.72 9.96 6.29
C VAL A 176 -1.32 10.48 6.56
N ARG A 177 -0.47 9.64 7.15
CA ARG A 177 0.92 9.98 7.51
C ARG A 177 1.87 8.98 6.89
N ALA A 178 2.99 9.47 6.36
CA ALA A 178 4.06 8.65 5.82
C ALA A 178 3.58 7.56 4.82
N HIS A 179 2.58 7.87 3.99
CA HIS A 179 2.06 6.89 3.02
C HIS A 179 3.01 6.76 1.83
N ASP A 180 3.44 5.53 1.53
CA ASP A 180 4.48 5.25 0.53
C ASP A 180 4.01 5.34 -0.93
N GLY A 181 2.70 5.54 -1.15
CA GLY A 181 2.07 5.45 -2.47
C GLY A 181 1.77 4.00 -2.86
N GLY A 182 0.60 3.79 -3.45
CA GLY A 182 0.05 2.49 -3.76
C GLY A 182 -1.28 2.27 -3.06
N ASP A 183 -1.44 1.07 -2.51
CA ASP A 183 -2.70 0.61 -1.97
C ASP A 183 -3.12 1.41 -0.73
N VAL A 184 -4.38 1.81 -0.70
CA VAL A 184 -5.00 2.54 0.41
C VAL A 184 -6.06 1.65 1.06
N ASP A 185 -6.02 1.55 2.39
CA ASP A 185 -6.97 0.73 3.15
C ASP A 185 -7.24 1.35 4.53
N TRP A 186 -8.02 0.67 5.37
CA TRP A 186 -8.41 1.13 6.72
C TRP A 186 -7.23 1.52 7.62
N TYR A 187 -6.05 0.94 7.39
CA TYR A 187 -4.80 1.22 8.11
C TYR A 187 -4.01 2.42 7.56
N THR A 188 -4.42 3.00 6.43
CA THR A 188 -3.67 4.10 5.79
C THR A 188 -3.80 5.43 6.53
N ALA A 189 -4.86 5.58 7.34
CA ALA A 189 -5.10 6.81 8.09
C ALA A 189 -5.41 6.51 9.55
N ASP A 190 -5.04 7.45 10.42
CA ASP A 190 -5.43 7.47 11.83
C ASP A 190 -6.32 8.68 12.09
N ALA A 191 -7.36 8.53 12.91
CA ALA A 191 -8.21 9.65 13.32
C ALA A 191 -7.58 10.46 14.47
N GLU A 192 -7.88 11.76 14.51
CA GLU A 192 -7.53 12.64 15.61
C GLU A 192 -8.30 12.30 16.89
N ALA A 193 -9.58 11.98 16.74
CA ALA A 193 -10.51 11.63 17.80
C ALA A 193 -11.67 10.75 17.28
N PRO A 194 -12.43 10.08 18.16
CA PRO A 194 -13.61 9.33 17.77
C PRO A 194 -14.67 10.18 17.08
N LEU A 195 -15.61 9.52 16.38
CA LEU A 195 -16.74 10.21 15.78
C LEU A 195 -17.69 10.75 16.88
N PRO A 196 -18.01 12.06 16.91
CA PRO A 196 -18.76 12.65 18.01
C PRO A 196 -20.22 12.20 18.09
N ALA A 197 -20.88 11.94 16.95
CA ALA A 197 -22.29 11.56 16.89
C ALA A 197 -22.64 10.72 15.65
N PRO A 198 -22.17 9.46 15.55
CA PRO A 198 -22.54 8.57 14.45
C PRO A 198 -24.05 8.29 14.43
N ALA A 199 -24.66 8.42 13.24
CA ALA A 199 -26.10 8.22 13.05
C ALA A 199 -26.43 6.75 12.75
N PHE A 200 -26.58 5.93 13.80
CA PHE A 200 -26.91 4.51 13.67
C PHE A 200 -28.33 4.26 13.17
N GLN A 201 -28.47 3.26 12.29
CA GLN A 201 -29.75 2.69 11.88
C GLN A 201 -29.72 1.18 12.09
N THR A 202 -30.69 0.62 12.80
CA THR A 202 -30.78 -0.82 13.03
C THR A 202 -31.13 -1.57 11.74
N ARG A 203 -30.37 -2.62 11.45
CA ARG A 203 -30.51 -3.46 10.27
C ARG A 203 -30.68 -4.91 10.70
N GLN A 204 -31.61 -5.59 10.04
CA GLN A 204 -31.80 -7.02 10.18
C GLN A 204 -31.08 -7.74 9.04
N VAL A 205 -30.18 -8.65 9.37
CA VAL A 205 -29.43 -9.45 8.40
C VAL A 205 -29.44 -10.92 8.81
N VAL A 206 -29.34 -11.81 7.83
CA VAL A 206 -29.25 -13.25 8.07
C VAL A 206 -27.77 -13.60 8.20
N PRO A 207 -27.33 -14.19 9.33
CA PRO A 207 -25.96 -14.64 9.49
C PRO A 207 -25.72 -15.88 8.62
N GLN A 208 -24.47 -16.08 8.22
CA GLN A 208 -24.03 -17.25 7.47
C GLN A 208 -22.88 -17.91 8.20
N ARG A 209 -22.78 -19.23 8.09
CA ARG A 209 -21.63 -19.95 8.63
C ARG A 209 -20.38 -19.49 7.89
N LEU A 210 -19.30 -19.21 8.61
CA LEU A 210 -18.01 -18.88 8.02
C LEU A 210 -17.58 -20.05 7.12
N GLN A 211 -17.26 -19.75 5.87
CA GLN A 211 -16.74 -20.72 4.91
C GLN A 211 -15.38 -20.25 4.44
N TYR A 212 -14.44 -21.19 4.35
CA TYR A 212 -13.11 -20.98 3.80
C TYR A 212 -12.70 -22.25 3.04
N PRO A 213 -11.77 -22.17 2.07
CA PRO A 213 -11.25 -23.35 1.40
C PRO A 213 -10.70 -24.36 2.42
N GLY A 214 -11.15 -25.62 2.35
CA GLY A 214 -10.76 -26.65 3.31
C GLY A 214 -11.52 -26.64 4.65
N ALA A 215 -12.53 -25.79 4.82
CA ALA A 215 -13.36 -25.78 6.04
C ALA A 215 -14.08 -27.13 6.25
N PRO A 216 -14.18 -27.63 7.50
CA PRO A 216 -14.85 -28.90 7.76
C PRO A 216 -16.36 -28.84 7.45
N GLY A 217 -16.95 -29.98 7.11
CA GLY A 217 -18.39 -30.09 6.88
C GLY A 217 -19.19 -29.99 8.19
N PRO A 218 -20.24 -29.15 8.30
CA PRO A 218 -20.95 -28.92 9.57
C PRO A 218 -21.87 -30.06 10.02
N ARG A 219 -22.19 -31.03 9.15
CA ARG A 219 -23.20 -32.07 9.45
C ARG A 219 -22.76 -33.50 9.11
N TRP A 220 -21.90 -33.68 8.14
CA TRP A 220 -21.43 -35.00 7.70
C TRP A 220 -19.91 -35.00 7.65
N TRP A 221 -19.34 -36.17 7.95
CA TRP A 221 -17.92 -36.37 7.71
C TRP A 221 -17.65 -36.29 6.21
N GLN A 222 -16.60 -35.57 5.86
CA GLN A 222 -16.08 -35.46 4.52
C GLN A 222 -14.59 -35.75 4.60
N ILE A 223 -14.05 -36.48 3.63
CA ILE A 223 -12.60 -36.57 3.47
C ILE A 223 -12.13 -35.21 2.96
N GLU A 224 -11.17 -34.62 3.66
CA GLU A 224 -10.62 -33.30 3.35
C GLU A 224 -10.21 -33.19 1.88
N ASP A 225 -10.43 -32.00 1.32
CA ASP A 225 -10.06 -31.71 -0.05
C ASP A 225 -8.53 -31.53 -0.12
N GLY A 226 -7.84 -32.48 -0.76
CA GLY A 226 -6.38 -32.42 -0.93
C GLY A 226 -5.87 -31.25 -1.78
N THR A 227 -6.75 -30.40 -2.33
CA THR A 227 -6.36 -29.12 -2.94
C THR A 227 -5.97 -28.06 -1.91
N VAL A 228 -6.32 -28.25 -0.63
CA VAL A 228 -5.99 -27.35 0.48
C VAL A 228 -5.15 -28.11 1.51
N ASP A 229 -3.90 -27.70 1.68
CA ASP A 229 -2.99 -28.24 2.70
C ASP A 229 -2.73 -27.18 3.78
N ILE A 230 -3.58 -27.18 4.81
CA ILE A 230 -3.49 -26.22 5.94
C ILE A 230 -2.21 -26.48 6.76
N GLY A 231 -1.72 -27.73 6.80
CA GLY A 231 -0.49 -28.13 7.50
C GLY A 231 0.80 -27.94 6.70
N GLY A 232 0.70 -27.65 5.40
CA GLY A 232 1.85 -27.45 4.49
C GLY A 232 2.70 -26.22 4.83
N PHE A 233 2.17 -25.32 5.66
CA PHE A 233 2.90 -24.20 6.22
C PHE A 233 3.17 -24.46 7.70
N PRO A 234 4.39 -24.91 8.08
CA PRO A 234 4.70 -25.13 9.48
C PRO A 234 4.52 -23.82 10.26
N PRO A 235 3.83 -23.84 11.41
CA PRO A 235 3.63 -22.63 12.21
C PRO A 235 4.98 -22.06 12.64
N ASP A 236 5.25 -20.84 12.22
CA ASP A 236 6.37 -20.05 12.70
C ASP A 236 5.83 -18.97 13.64
N ARG A 237 6.46 -18.83 14.81
CA ARG A 237 6.11 -17.80 15.80
C ARG A 237 6.29 -16.39 15.25
N ALA A 238 7.10 -16.21 14.22
CA ALA A 238 7.24 -14.94 13.49
C ALA A 238 6.01 -14.63 12.60
N HIS A 239 5.16 -15.62 12.32
CA HIS A 239 4.02 -15.52 11.41
C HIS A 239 2.68 -15.67 12.16
N LEU A 240 2.32 -14.64 12.94
CA LEU A 240 1.10 -14.60 13.76
C LEU A 240 -0.17 -14.97 12.99
N ALA A 241 -0.33 -14.50 11.76
CA ALA A 241 -1.53 -14.78 10.95
C ALA A 241 -1.72 -16.28 10.67
N THR A 242 -0.63 -16.99 10.35
CA THR A 242 -0.67 -18.44 10.13
C THR A 242 -0.96 -19.18 11.43
N ALA A 243 -0.40 -18.72 12.55
CA ALA A 243 -0.70 -19.29 13.87
C ALA A 243 -2.18 -19.13 14.25
N LEU A 244 -2.76 -17.94 14.05
CA LEU A 244 -4.19 -17.67 14.28
C LEU A 244 -5.10 -18.51 13.37
N LEU A 245 -4.73 -18.68 12.10
CA LEU A 245 -5.48 -19.54 11.18
C LEU A 245 -5.45 -21.00 11.65
N LEU A 246 -4.29 -21.50 12.07
CA LEU A 246 -4.15 -22.86 12.59
C LEU A 246 -4.93 -23.06 13.89
N GLU A 247 -4.90 -22.10 14.81
CA GLU A 247 -5.72 -22.11 16.02
C GLU A 247 -7.22 -22.11 15.68
N LEU A 248 -7.66 -21.24 14.76
CA LEU A 248 -9.03 -21.17 14.28
C LEU A 248 -9.49 -22.50 13.68
N VAL A 249 -8.65 -23.17 12.88
CA VAL A 249 -9.01 -24.42 12.19
C VAL A 249 -8.95 -25.63 13.13
N CYS A 250 -7.95 -25.70 14.02
CA CYS A 250 -7.70 -26.86 14.86
C CYS A 250 -8.48 -26.86 16.18
N ASP A 251 -8.66 -25.70 16.81
CA ASP A 251 -9.25 -25.60 18.16
C ASP A 251 -10.72 -25.18 18.12
N HIS A 252 -11.10 -24.38 17.11
CA HIS A 252 -12.47 -23.94 16.95
C HIS A 252 -13.12 -24.66 15.75
N ALA A 253 -14.15 -25.46 16.01
CA ALA A 253 -14.90 -26.17 14.98
C ALA A 253 -15.65 -25.22 14.03
N ASN A 254 -16.60 -25.76 13.26
CA ASN A 254 -17.39 -25.03 12.26
C ASN A 254 -18.33 -23.94 12.80
N ASP A 255 -18.28 -23.58 14.08
CA ASP A 255 -19.31 -22.80 14.79
C ASP A 255 -19.13 -21.28 14.69
N TRP A 256 -18.31 -20.83 13.75
CA TRP A 256 -18.17 -19.42 13.42
C TRP A 256 -19.24 -18.99 12.43
N PHE A 257 -19.84 -17.84 12.70
CA PHE A 257 -20.79 -17.19 11.82
C PHE A 257 -20.30 -15.79 11.48
N THR A 258 -20.52 -15.39 10.24
CA THR A 258 -20.34 -14.03 9.76
C THR A 258 -21.70 -13.46 9.39
N PHE A 259 -21.83 -12.14 9.45
CA PHE A 259 -23.00 -11.46 8.89
C PHE A 259 -22.52 -10.25 8.08
N PRO A 260 -23.17 -9.94 6.95
CA PRO A 260 -22.78 -8.78 6.16
C PRO A 260 -23.16 -7.50 6.90
N VAL A 261 -22.30 -6.50 6.87
CA VAL A 261 -22.67 -5.12 7.23
C VAL A 261 -23.36 -4.52 6.01
N PRO A 262 -24.68 -4.27 6.07
CA PRO A 262 -25.44 -3.88 4.88
C PRO A 262 -25.14 -2.43 4.50
N ALA A 263 -25.07 -2.20 3.19
CA ALA A 263 -25.03 -0.86 2.60
C ALA A 263 -26.15 0.04 3.13
N PRO A 264 -25.99 1.38 3.08
CA PRO A 264 -27.04 2.31 3.44
C PRO A 264 -28.35 2.05 2.68
N ARG A 265 -29.49 2.28 3.33
CA ARG A 265 -30.79 2.13 2.67
C ARG A 265 -30.98 3.27 1.68
N ILE A 266 -31.37 2.94 0.46
CA ILE A 266 -31.83 3.91 -0.51
C ILE A 266 -33.35 3.95 -0.38
N GLU A 267 -33.89 5.03 0.21
CA GLU A 267 -35.33 5.27 0.22
C GLU A 267 -35.75 5.98 -1.09
N PRO A 268 -36.98 5.78 -1.58
CA PRO A 268 -37.45 6.48 -2.77
C PRO A 268 -37.37 8.01 -2.61
N GLY A 269 -36.54 8.66 -3.43
CA GLY A 269 -36.34 10.11 -3.41
C GLY A 269 -35.14 10.59 -2.59
N ASP A 270 -34.39 9.69 -1.94
CA ASP A 270 -33.08 10.00 -1.37
C ASP A 270 -31.99 9.86 -2.45
N GLU A 271 -30.98 10.73 -2.46
CA GLU A 271 -29.88 10.68 -3.44
C GLU A 271 -28.94 9.48 -3.23
N GLY A 272 -29.23 8.65 -2.23
CA GLY A 272 -28.45 7.47 -1.87
C GLY A 272 -27.24 7.86 -1.05
N ARG A 273 -27.06 7.24 0.11
CA ARG A 273 -25.85 7.45 0.91
C ARG A 273 -24.71 6.60 0.34
N PRO A 274 -23.46 7.11 0.36
CA PRO A 274 -22.33 6.38 -0.19
C PRO A 274 -22.02 5.10 0.60
N THR A 275 -21.61 4.05 -0.11
CA THR A 275 -21.17 2.77 0.47
C THR A 275 -19.66 2.71 0.73
N SER A 276 -18.91 3.66 0.16
CA SER A 276 -17.45 3.75 0.22
C SER A 276 -17.04 5.22 0.36
N GLY A 277 -15.83 5.47 0.84
CA GLY A 277 -15.42 6.80 1.29
C GLY A 277 -16.21 7.20 2.53
N VAL A 278 -16.34 6.25 3.47
CA VAL A 278 -17.11 6.43 4.69
C VAL A 278 -16.37 5.80 5.86
N VAL A 279 -16.63 6.28 7.07
CA VAL A 279 -16.40 5.50 8.29
C VAL A 279 -17.66 4.70 8.57
N VAL A 280 -17.53 3.38 8.58
CA VAL A 280 -18.60 2.45 8.95
C VAL A 280 -18.47 2.16 10.44
N GLY A 281 -19.49 2.49 11.22
CA GLY A 281 -19.57 2.18 12.64
C GLY A 281 -20.60 1.09 12.92
N LEU A 282 -20.25 0.15 13.79
CA LEU A 282 -21.15 -0.90 14.29
C LEU A 282 -21.46 -0.64 15.77
N GLY A 283 -22.75 -0.54 16.11
CA GLY A 283 -23.23 -0.42 17.48
C GLY A 283 -23.42 -1.78 18.14
N ASP A 284 -24.20 -1.83 19.22
CA ASP A 284 -24.48 -3.07 19.97
C ASP A 284 -25.28 -4.05 19.10
N VAL A 285 -24.68 -5.18 18.77
CA VAL A 285 -25.27 -6.20 17.91
C VAL A 285 -26.06 -7.19 18.76
N ARG A 286 -27.24 -7.60 18.29
CA ARG A 286 -28.04 -8.65 18.93
C ARG A 286 -28.28 -9.78 17.96
N VAL A 287 -28.24 -11.01 18.45
CA VAL A 287 -28.42 -12.21 17.65
C VAL A 287 -29.58 -13.01 18.18
N LYS A 288 -30.52 -13.34 17.31
CA LYS A 288 -31.60 -14.26 17.59
C LYS A 288 -31.18 -15.65 17.17
N ASP A 289 -31.45 -16.64 18.00
CA ASP A 289 -31.12 -18.03 17.72
C ASP A 289 -32.32 -18.86 17.26
N THR A 290 -32.10 -20.16 16.99
CA THR A 290 -33.13 -21.10 16.52
C THR A 290 -34.22 -21.40 17.55
N PHE A 291 -33.99 -21.07 18.83
CA PHE A 291 -34.95 -21.22 19.92
C PHE A 291 -35.73 -19.94 20.22
N ASP A 292 -35.58 -18.92 19.37
CA ASP A 292 -36.16 -17.59 19.50
C ASP A 292 -35.58 -16.73 20.65
N ASP A 293 -34.46 -17.15 21.24
CA ASP A 293 -33.76 -16.41 22.28
C ASP A 293 -32.85 -15.33 21.67
N TRP A 294 -32.76 -14.18 22.34
CA TRP A 294 -31.91 -13.06 21.93
C TRP A 294 -30.66 -12.96 22.80
N TRP A 295 -29.52 -12.82 22.13
CA TRP A 295 -28.19 -12.71 22.71
C TRP A 295 -27.57 -11.37 22.33
N ASP A 296 -27.19 -10.57 23.32
CA ASP A 296 -26.48 -9.32 23.10
C ASP A 296 -25.00 -9.63 22.87
N LEU A 297 -24.49 -9.33 21.68
CA LEU A 297 -23.06 -9.37 21.38
C LEU A 297 -22.44 -8.06 21.83
N ASN A 298 -21.93 -8.06 23.05
CA ASN A 298 -21.10 -6.96 23.51
C ASN A 298 -19.78 -7.02 22.76
N ILE A 299 -19.41 -5.92 22.12
CA ILE A 299 -18.03 -5.72 21.68
C ILE A 299 -17.19 -5.78 22.99
N PRO A 300 -16.11 -6.57 23.09
CA PRO A 300 -15.22 -6.60 24.28
C PRO A 300 -14.79 -5.16 24.72
N PRO A 301 -14.04 -4.90 25.79
CA PRO A 301 -13.49 -5.85 26.70
C PRO A 301 -14.58 -6.26 27.69
N GLY A 302 -14.71 -7.56 27.94
CA GLY A 302 -15.31 -7.99 29.19
C GLY A 302 -14.40 -7.61 30.36
N ASP A 303 -14.89 -7.70 31.60
CA ASP A 303 -14.09 -7.47 32.82
C ASP A 303 -12.82 -8.35 32.92
N SER A 304 -12.68 -9.36 32.05
CA SER A 304 -11.57 -10.33 31.97
C SER A 304 -10.47 -9.98 30.96
N ASP A 305 -10.62 -8.94 30.14
CA ASP A 305 -9.65 -8.62 29.10
C ASP A 305 -8.47 -7.77 29.61
N PRO A 306 -7.27 -7.89 28.99
CA PRO A 306 -6.11 -7.12 29.39
C PRO A 306 -6.41 -5.61 29.29
N PRO A 307 -5.98 -4.80 30.28
CA PRO A 307 -6.21 -3.37 30.26
C PRO A 307 -5.57 -2.75 29.01
N ALA A 308 -6.24 -1.75 28.45
CA ALA A 308 -5.68 -0.99 27.34
C ALA A 308 -4.30 -0.43 27.69
N GLN A 309 -3.36 -0.50 26.73
CA GLN A 309 -2.02 0.06 26.91
C GLN A 309 -2.08 1.60 27.03
N ALA A 310 -0.99 2.24 27.45
CA ALA A 310 -0.95 3.68 27.74
C ALA A 310 -1.26 4.58 26.51
N ASP A 311 -1.07 4.04 25.31
CA ASP A 311 -1.36 4.63 24.00
C ASP A 311 -2.69 4.15 23.41
N GLU A 312 -3.47 3.37 24.16
CA GLU A 312 -4.65 2.69 23.68
C GLU A 312 -5.90 3.13 24.45
N ALA A 313 -6.96 3.51 23.73
CA ALA A 313 -8.24 3.79 24.37
C ALA A 313 -8.79 2.50 25.02
N PRO A 314 -9.33 2.57 26.26
CA PRO A 314 -10.06 1.48 26.90
C PRO A 314 -11.15 0.96 25.94
N GLY A 315 -11.14 -0.33 25.63
CA GLY A 315 -12.07 -0.86 24.64
C GLY A 315 -11.71 -2.25 24.08
N PRO A 316 -12.59 -2.80 23.22
CA PRO A 316 -12.51 -4.19 22.73
C PRO A 316 -11.23 -4.52 22.00
N TRP A 317 -10.66 -5.71 22.15
CA TRP A 317 -9.69 -6.10 21.13
C TRP A 317 -10.39 -6.22 19.76
N SER A 318 -9.82 -5.61 18.71
CA SER A 318 -10.26 -5.75 17.33
C SER A 318 -9.03 -5.88 16.44
N LEU A 319 -9.05 -6.86 15.53
CA LEU A 319 -7.99 -7.08 14.55
C LEU A 319 -7.92 -5.93 13.54
N PHE A 320 -9.08 -5.43 13.12
CA PHE A 320 -9.23 -4.35 12.15
C PHE A 320 -9.71 -3.10 12.88
N ARG A 321 -8.81 -2.13 13.06
CA ARG A 321 -9.13 -0.84 13.69
C ARG A 321 -8.33 0.28 13.06
N THR A 322 -8.98 1.42 12.89
CA THR A 322 -8.31 2.68 12.60
C THR A 322 -7.97 3.36 13.92
N SER A 323 -6.70 3.76 14.13
CA SER A 323 -6.33 4.42 15.38
C SER A 323 -7.12 5.72 15.57
N GLY A 324 -7.44 6.08 16.81
CA GLY A 324 -8.22 7.27 17.14
C GLY A 324 -9.74 7.15 16.93
N LEU A 325 -10.23 6.19 16.12
CA LEU A 325 -11.66 5.89 16.03
C LEU A 325 -12.09 4.87 17.11
N ASP A 326 -13.40 4.79 17.34
CA ASP A 326 -13.98 3.69 18.11
C ASP A 326 -13.66 2.35 17.43
N ARG A 327 -13.46 1.30 18.22
CA ARG A 327 -12.94 0.03 17.72
C ARG A 327 -13.91 -0.78 16.86
N SER A 328 -15.19 -0.42 16.90
CA SER A 328 -16.22 -0.92 15.99
C SER A 328 -16.43 -0.02 14.78
N SER A 329 -15.55 0.98 14.60
CA SER A 329 -15.53 1.85 13.43
C SER A 329 -14.33 1.52 12.53
N LEU A 330 -14.60 1.43 11.24
CA LEU A 330 -13.59 1.15 10.22
C LEU A 330 -13.74 2.14 9.07
N VAL A 331 -12.62 2.71 8.62
CA VAL A 331 -12.60 3.51 7.40
C VAL A 331 -12.70 2.58 6.20
N VAL A 332 -13.67 2.83 5.32
CA VAL A 332 -13.86 2.08 4.07
C VAL A 332 -13.61 3.04 2.92
N TRP A 333 -12.46 2.91 2.27
CA TRP A 333 -12.08 3.73 1.12
C TRP A 333 -12.70 3.16 -0.18
N PRO A 334 -13.04 4.01 -1.15
CA PRO A 334 -13.17 3.55 -2.53
C PRO A 334 -11.76 3.38 -3.09
N THR A 335 -11.37 2.17 -3.46
CA THR A 335 -10.02 1.90 -3.99
C THR A 335 -10.07 1.56 -5.47
N ALA A 336 -8.99 1.87 -6.18
CA ALA A 336 -8.83 1.45 -7.56
C ALA A 336 -8.51 -0.05 -7.59
N ALA A 337 -9.53 -0.91 -7.78
CA ALA A 337 -9.33 -2.37 -7.74
C ALA A 337 -8.38 -2.90 -8.83
N THR A 338 -8.46 -2.35 -10.06
CA THR A 338 -7.62 -2.76 -11.21
C THR A 338 -7.27 -1.55 -12.10
N PRO A 339 -6.43 -0.61 -11.61
CA PRO A 339 -6.06 0.56 -12.38
C PRO A 339 -5.21 0.15 -13.60
N LEU A 340 -5.46 0.80 -14.74
CA LEU A 340 -4.56 0.73 -15.88
C LEU A 340 -3.31 1.55 -15.54
N THR A 341 -2.16 0.90 -15.49
CA THR A 341 -0.88 1.57 -15.22
C THR A 341 -0.09 1.76 -16.50
N GLY A 342 0.48 2.95 -16.66
CA GLY A 342 1.39 3.28 -17.75
C GLY A 342 2.83 2.84 -17.47
N PRO A 343 3.73 2.99 -18.45
CA PRO A 343 5.17 2.83 -18.23
C PRO A 343 5.66 3.83 -17.16
N ALA A 344 6.76 3.48 -16.50
CA ALA A 344 7.41 4.39 -15.57
C ALA A 344 7.81 5.69 -16.29
N LEU A 345 7.52 6.83 -15.68
CA LEU A 345 8.10 8.13 -16.02
C LEU A 345 9.46 8.24 -15.36
N ASP A 346 9.54 7.95 -14.06
CA ASP A 346 10.80 7.93 -13.34
C ASP A 346 11.01 6.57 -12.68
N ASP A 347 12.28 6.16 -12.65
CA ASP A 347 12.78 5.00 -11.93
C ASP A 347 14.12 5.37 -11.32
N VAL A 348 14.15 5.50 -10.00
CA VAL A 348 15.29 6.01 -9.25
C VAL A 348 15.64 5.06 -8.10
N LEU A 349 16.91 4.69 -7.99
CA LEU A 349 17.41 3.94 -6.84
C LEU A 349 18.08 4.90 -5.85
N LEU A 350 17.72 4.80 -4.57
CA LEU A 350 18.38 5.50 -3.48
C LEU A 350 19.09 4.49 -2.57
N GLY A 351 20.32 4.78 -2.17
CA GLY A 351 21.04 3.96 -1.20
C GLY A 351 22.21 4.68 -0.55
N VAL A 352 22.48 4.32 0.70
CA VAL A 352 23.67 4.79 1.41
C VAL A 352 24.86 3.90 1.01
N ASP A 353 25.94 4.52 0.58
CA ASP A 353 27.21 3.89 0.28
C ASP A 353 28.19 4.24 1.40
N GLU A 354 28.39 3.27 2.29
CA GLU A 354 29.22 3.41 3.49
C GLU A 354 30.70 3.64 3.15
N ASP A 355 31.20 3.10 2.04
CA ASP A 355 32.60 3.27 1.61
C ASP A 355 32.84 4.71 1.13
N ALA A 356 31.87 5.28 0.42
CA ALA A 356 31.92 6.67 -0.04
C ALA A 356 31.48 7.69 1.04
N ASN A 357 30.83 7.23 2.10
CA ASN A 357 30.14 8.07 3.10
C ASN A 357 29.17 9.07 2.44
N LEU A 358 28.44 8.61 1.43
CA LEU A 358 27.46 9.39 0.66
C LEU A 358 26.18 8.58 0.52
N LEU A 359 25.08 9.28 0.23
CA LEU A 359 23.90 8.65 -0.34
C LEU A 359 23.92 8.85 -1.86
N TRP A 360 23.66 7.80 -2.63
CA TRP A 360 23.53 7.87 -4.07
C TRP A 360 22.07 7.83 -4.49
N ALA A 361 21.72 8.73 -5.40
CA ALA A 361 20.51 8.63 -6.19
C ALA A 361 20.89 8.28 -7.64
N VAL A 362 20.39 7.16 -8.13
CA VAL A 362 20.67 6.64 -9.47
C VAL A 362 19.42 6.75 -10.31
N GLU A 363 19.44 7.62 -11.32
CA GLU A 363 18.34 7.72 -12.28
C GLU A 363 18.49 6.64 -13.35
N LEU A 364 17.65 5.61 -13.30
CA LEU A 364 17.54 4.60 -14.36
C LEU A 364 16.60 5.08 -15.46
N ARG A 365 15.58 5.86 -15.09
CA ARG A 365 14.65 6.50 -16.01
C ARG A 365 14.23 7.85 -15.44
N ALA A 366 14.11 8.86 -16.29
CA ALA A 366 13.62 10.18 -15.90
C ALA A 366 12.77 10.79 -17.02
N ASP A 367 11.58 11.29 -16.67
CA ASP A 367 10.57 11.85 -17.57
C ASP A 367 10.21 10.93 -18.75
N GLY A 368 10.27 9.61 -18.53
CA GLY A 368 9.94 8.56 -19.48
C GLY A 368 11.06 8.25 -20.47
N ILE A 369 12.29 8.69 -20.19
CA ILE A 369 13.48 8.39 -21.01
C ILE A 369 14.42 7.51 -20.20
N ASP A 370 14.78 6.36 -20.77
CA ASP A 370 15.76 5.45 -20.17
C ASP A 370 17.14 6.09 -20.14
N ARG A 371 17.81 5.93 -19.01
CA ARG A 371 19.17 6.39 -18.77
C ARG A 371 20.08 5.18 -18.90
N ALA A 372 20.79 5.10 -20.02
CA ALA A 372 21.74 4.01 -20.22
C ALA A 372 22.77 4.01 -19.09
N LEU A 373 23.04 2.85 -18.51
CA LEU A 373 24.32 2.62 -17.83
C LEU A 373 25.39 2.88 -18.90
N SER A 374 26.30 3.81 -18.66
CA SER A 374 27.31 4.17 -19.66
C SER A 374 28.05 2.92 -20.16
N ALA A 375 28.55 2.93 -21.41
CA ALA A 375 29.35 1.83 -21.95
C ALA A 375 30.53 1.44 -21.03
N ASP A 376 31.06 2.42 -20.27
CA ASP A 376 32.10 2.21 -19.26
C ASP A 376 31.62 1.41 -18.05
N SER A 377 30.35 1.56 -17.65
CA SER A 377 29.73 0.81 -16.55
C SER A 377 29.43 -0.64 -16.92
N ALA A 378 29.01 -0.89 -18.17
CA ALA A 378 28.87 -2.24 -18.70
C ALA A 378 30.23 -2.94 -18.85
N ALA A 379 31.27 -2.21 -19.26
CA ALA A 379 32.64 -2.73 -19.36
C ALA A 379 33.24 -3.09 -17.98
N ALA A 380 32.90 -2.37 -16.91
CA ALA A 380 33.33 -2.67 -15.54
C ALA A 380 32.72 -3.97 -14.96
N LEU A 381 31.54 -4.38 -15.44
CA LEU A 381 30.86 -5.62 -15.05
C LEU A 381 31.39 -6.86 -15.81
N GLU A 382 31.95 -6.67 -17.01
CA GLU A 382 32.41 -7.74 -17.92
C GLU A 382 33.83 -8.27 -17.62
N GLU A 383 34.53 -7.75 -16.61
CA GLU A 383 35.96 -8.05 -16.42
C GLU A 383 36.20 -9.41 -15.72
N THR A 384 36.00 -10.52 -16.43
CA THR A 384 36.53 -11.83 -16.00
C THR A 384 37.30 -12.56 -17.11
N ARG A 385 38.55 -12.93 -16.74
CA ARG A 385 39.53 -13.82 -17.41
C ARG A 385 40.31 -13.26 -18.61
N ARG A 386 41.56 -12.84 -18.36
CA ARG A 386 42.63 -12.78 -19.38
C ARG A 386 44.01 -13.12 -18.81
N THR A 387 44.80 -13.85 -19.59
CA THR A 387 46.18 -14.32 -19.29
C THR A 387 47.16 -13.73 -20.31
N GLY A 388 47.90 -12.69 -19.93
CA GLY A 388 48.93 -12.03 -20.73
C GLY A 388 49.83 -11.13 -19.86
N THR A 389 50.95 -10.64 -20.42
CA THR A 389 51.87 -9.73 -19.73
C THR A 389 51.22 -8.35 -19.57
N ARG A 390 51.01 -7.96 -18.31
CA ARG A 390 50.16 -6.82 -17.94
C ARG A 390 50.95 -5.51 -17.93
N ARG A 391 50.41 -4.49 -18.59
CA ARG A 391 50.80 -3.09 -18.37
C ARG A 391 49.74 -2.45 -17.50
N PHE A 392 50.14 -1.64 -16.54
CA PHE A 392 49.21 -0.97 -15.65
C PHE A 392 49.37 0.54 -15.79
N THR A 393 48.25 1.24 -15.85
CA THR A 393 48.16 2.70 -15.72
C THR A 393 47.54 2.99 -14.37
N TRP A 394 48.23 3.79 -13.56
CA TRP A 394 47.64 4.29 -12.33
C TRP A 394 46.48 5.24 -12.64
N LEU A 395 45.35 5.02 -11.99
CA LEU A 395 44.17 5.85 -12.02
C LEU A 395 43.85 6.28 -10.58
N ALA A 396 43.68 7.59 -10.40
CA ALA A 396 43.25 8.13 -9.12
C ALA A 396 41.88 7.60 -8.68
N SER A 397 40.95 7.38 -9.62
CA SER A 397 39.64 6.75 -9.35
C SER A 397 39.00 6.12 -10.59
N THR A 398 37.99 5.26 -10.38
CA THR A 398 37.04 4.84 -11.44
C THR A 398 36.12 5.99 -11.84
N THR A 399 35.58 5.93 -13.07
CA THR A 399 34.60 6.90 -13.55
C THR A 399 33.23 6.63 -12.93
N LEU A 400 32.68 7.62 -12.21
CA LEU A 400 31.28 7.55 -11.75
C LEU A 400 30.35 7.45 -12.98
N PRO A 401 29.27 6.64 -13.00
CA PRO A 401 28.34 6.65 -14.13
C PRO A 401 27.53 7.95 -14.21
N GLU A 402 27.15 8.40 -15.42
CA GLU A 402 26.65 9.75 -15.70
C GLU A 402 25.44 10.18 -14.85
N HIS A 403 24.53 9.24 -14.56
CA HIS A 403 23.24 9.49 -13.90
C HIS A 403 23.22 9.13 -12.41
N TRP A 404 24.40 9.20 -11.77
CA TRP A 404 24.56 9.03 -10.33
C TRP A 404 24.72 10.40 -9.67
N HIS A 405 23.81 10.71 -8.77
CA HIS A 405 23.72 11.99 -8.09
C HIS A 405 24.07 11.81 -6.61
N PRO A 406 25.15 12.45 -6.12
CA PRO A 406 25.55 12.32 -4.73
C PRO A 406 24.65 13.15 -3.83
N TYR A 407 24.40 12.64 -2.62
CA TYR A 407 23.85 13.39 -1.51
C TYR A 407 24.86 13.37 -0.38
N ARG A 408 25.31 14.55 0.01
CA ARG A 408 26.18 14.73 1.16
C ARG A 408 25.39 14.56 2.44
N ILE A 409 25.98 13.86 3.40
CA ILE A 409 25.43 13.75 4.75
C ILE A 409 25.80 15.02 5.53
N GLU A 410 24.79 15.79 5.91
CA GLU A 410 24.97 16.98 6.73
C GLU A 410 24.38 16.77 8.13
N HIS A 411 25.09 17.30 9.13
CA HIS A 411 24.73 17.19 10.53
C HIS A 411 24.37 18.59 11.05
N GLY A 412 23.06 18.87 11.10
CA GLY A 412 22.50 20.05 11.75
C GLY A 412 21.88 19.69 13.11
N SER A 413 20.67 20.15 13.38
CA SER A 413 19.84 19.65 14.49
C SER A 413 19.40 18.20 14.29
N SER A 414 19.33 17.75 13.04
CA SER A 414 19.10 16.37 12.61
C SER A 414 20.02 16.03 11.45
N ARG A 415 20.25 14.72 11.22
CA ARG A 415 20.95 14.24 10.02
C ARG A 415 20.05 14.48 8.80
N MET A 416 20.61 15.05 7.75
CA MET A 416 19.94 15.28 6.47
C MET A 416 20.85 14.84 5.32
N PHE A 417 20.26 14.53 4.17
CA PHE A 417 20.98 14.28 2.93
C PHE A 417 20.74 15.46 1.98
N VAL A 418 21.79 16.15 1.58
CA VAL A 418 21.72 17.33 0.69
C VAL A 418 22.32 16.96 -0.65
N GLN A 419 21.53 17.06 -1.72
CA GLN A 419 21.98 16.74 -3.08
C GLN A 419 23.15 17.65 -3.48
N GLY A 420 24.25 17.03 -3.87
CA GLY A 420 25.42 17.68 -4.43
C GLY A 420 25.41 17.66 -5.95
N LEU A 421 26.19 18.56 -6.55
CA LEU A 421 26.46 18.56 -7.99
C LEU A 421 27.88 18.08 -8.24
N VAL A 422 28.04 17.17 -9.21
CA VAL A 422 29.35 16.75 -9.68
C VAL A 422 29.80 17.68 -10.80
N ALA A 423 30.97 18.31 -10.64
CA ALA A 423 31.50 19.23 -11.64
C ALA A 423 31.60 18.56 -13.03
N GLY A 424 31.06 19.24 -14.05
CA GLY A 424 31.04 18.73 -15.42
C GLY A 424 29.93 17.71 -15.72
N ARG A 425 28.96 17.52 -14.81
CA ARG A 425 27.79 16.64 -15.02
C ARG A 425 26.48 17.40 -14.98
N ALA A 426 25.49 16.85 -15.68
CA ALA A 426 24.13 17.34 -15.63
C ALA A 426 23.50 17.10 -14.24
N ALA A 427 22.63 17.99 -13.81
CA ALA A 427 21.82 17.79 -12.62
C ALA A 427 20.75 16.69 -12.86
N ALA A 428 20.20 16.17 -11.76
CA ALA A 428 19.10 15.21 -11.82
C ALA A 428 17.89 15.78 -12.56
N GLN A 429 17.22 14.95 -13.36
CA GLN A 429 16.09 15.38 -14.18
C GLN A 429 14.73 14.95 -13.59
N SER A 430 14.70 13.85 -12.85
CA SER A 430 13.49 13.34 -12.20
C SER A 430 12.91 14.36 -11.24
N GLU A 431 11.58 14.50 -11.29
CA GLU A 431 10.82 15.29 -10.32
C GLU A 431 10.97 14.73 -8.89
N LEU A 432 11.21 13.42 -8.76
CA LEU A 432 11.47 12.76 -7.47
C LEU A 432 12.80 13.19 -6.83
N LEU A 433 13.68 13.84 -7.61
CA LEU A 433 14.99 14.36 -7.18
C LEU A 433 15.08 15.88 -7.33
N GLY A 434 13.94 16.59 -7.34
CA GLY A 434 13.89 18.05 -7.39
C GLY A 434 14.06 18.67 -8.78
N ALA A 435 14.08 17.87 -9.85
CA ALA A 435 14.17 18.32 -11.25
C ALA A 435 15.28 19.36 -11.49
N GLY A 436 16.46 19.11 -10.90
CA GLY A 436 17.66 19.92 -11.09
C GLY A 436 17.75 21.18 -10.21
N ASN A 437 16.73 21.47 -9.40
CA ASN A 437 16.71 22.64 -8.50
C ASN A 437 17.42 22.39 -7.15
N GLY A 438 18.04 21.23 -6.99
CA GLY A 438 18.56 20.76 -5.71
C GLY A 438 17.48 20.08 -4.87
N HIS A 439 17.90 19.14 -4.04
CA HIS A 439 16.99 18.32 -3.25
C HIS A 439 17.57 17.99 -1.88
N VAL A 440 16.73 17.96 -0.87
CA VAL A 440 17.10 17.66 0.51
C VAL A 440 16.19 16.59 1.05
N LEU A 441 16.77 15.50 1.55
CA LEU A 441 16.06 14.39 2.15
C LEU A 441 16.29 14.35 3.67
N ALA A 442 15.26 14.02 4.42
CA ALA A 442 15.38 13.63 5.81
C ALA A 442 16.17 12.33 5.92
N ALA A 443 16.97 12.16 6.98
CA ALA A 443 17.72 10.92 7.17
C ALA A 443 16.82 9.68 7.29
N SER A 444 15.60 9.83 7.80
CA SER A 444 14.60 8.77 7.92
C SER A 444 13.92 8.41 6.59
N ALA A 445 14.09 9.21 5.53
CA ALA A 445 13.43 8.97 4.25
C ALA A 445 13.96 7.71 3.56
N VAL A 446 15.25 7.41 3.73
CA VAL A 446 15.94 6.31 3.04
C VAL A 446 16.36 5.23 4.04
N PRO A 447 15.79 4.01 3.96
CA PRO A 447 16.21 2.89 4.79
C PRO A 447 17.66 2.47 4.53
N ASN A 448 18.27 1.75 5.47
CA ASN A 448 19.65 1.25 5.33
C ASN A 448 19.86 0.33 4.12
N GLN A 449 18.83 -0.42 3.72
CA GLN A 449 18.88 -1.31 2.54
C GLN A 449 18.69 -0.54 1.22
N GLY A 450 18.47 0.78 1.28
CA GLY A 450 18.06 1.58 0.15
C GLY A 450 16.57 1.45 -0.17
N MET A 451 16.15 2.13 -1.22
CA MET A 451 14.78 2.11 -1.72
C MET A 451 14.74 2.45 -3.21
N ARG A 452 13.67 2.03 -3.87
CA ARG A 452 13.37 2.40 -5.25
C ARG A 452 12.20 3.36 -5.25
N LEU A 453 12.33 4.42 -6.03
CA LEU A 453 11.32 5.43 -6.26
C LEU A 453 10.83 5.29 -7.69
N GLU A 454 9.51 5.17 -7.85
CA GLU A 454 8.89 5.12 -9.17
C GLU A 454 7.83 6.19 -9.30
N ARG A 455 7.73 6.80 -10.47
CA ARG A 455 6.61 7.66 -10.85
C ARG A 455 5.98 7.14 -12.13
N ARG A 456 4.66 6.99 -12.20
CA ARG A 456 3.94 6.50 -13.39
C ARG A 456 2.52 7.05 -13.45
N TYR A 457 1.91 7.02 -14.64
CA TYR A 457 0.48 7.31 -14.75
C TYR A 457 -0.35 6.10 -14.34
N ALA A 458 -1.43 6.35 -13.61
CA ALA A 458 -2.48 5.37 -13.31
C ALA A 458 -3.85 5.94 -13.73
N LEU A 459 -4.68 5.08 -14.32
CA LEU A 459 -6.02 5.41 -14.79
C LEU A 459 -7.01 4.39 -14.24
N ALA A 460 -7.99 4.86 -13.49
CA ALA A 460 -9.09 4.06 -12.97
C ALA A 460 -10.44 4.72 -13.31
N ARG A 461 -11.52 4.16 -12.77
CA ARG A 461 -12.84 4.78 -12.78
C ARG A 461 -13.25 5.11 -11.36
N ALA A 462 -13.87 6.27 -11.20
CA ALA A 462 -14.61 6.62 -10.01
C ALA A 462 -15.86 5.74 -9.86
N THR A 463 -16.51 5.77 -8.69
CA THR A 463 -17.74 5.01 -8.44
C THR A 463 -18.91 5.48 -9.32
N ASP A 464 -18.85 6.70 -9.85
CA ASP A 464 -19.79 7.24 -10.85
C ASP A 464 -19.45 6.82 -12.31
N GLY A 465 -18.40 6.01 -12.49
CA GLY A 465 -17.94 5.51 -13.78
C GLY A 465 -17.05 6.46 -14.58
N LYS A 466 -16.84 7.71 -14.14
CA LYS A 466 -15.95 8.65 -14.84
C LYS A 466 -14.49 8.23 -14.72
N PRO A 467 -13.67 8.44 -15.78
CA PRO A 467 -12.24 8.14 -15.71
C PRO A 467 -11.53 9.11 -14.77
N VAL A 468 -10.63 8.57 -13.93
CA VAL A 468 -9.77 9.33 -13.03
C VAL A 468 -8.32 8.97 -13.37
N LEU A 469 -7.55 9.96 -13.80
CA LEU A 469 -6.12 9.84 -14.13
C LEU A 469 -5.30 10.58 -13.08
N TRP A 470 -4.23 9.97 -12.59
CA TRP A 470 -3.26 10.60 -11.69
C TRP A 470 -1.84 10.11 -11.97
N ARG A 471 -0.84 10.83 -11.45
CA ARG A 471 0.56 10.37 -11.46
C ARG A 471 0.88 9.80 -10.09
N GLN A 472 0.93 8.48 -10.04
CA GLN A 472 1.34 7.75 -8.85
C GLN A 472 2.86 7.90 -8.64
N ARG A 473 3.26 8.22 -7.41
CA ARG A 473 4.65 8.12 -6.93
C ARG A 473 4.71 7.04 -5.86
N ARG A 474 5.64 6.09 -5.97
CA ARG A 474 5.76 4.98 -5.02
C ARG A 474 7.17 4.87 -4.47
N ARG A 475 7.24 4.58 -3.17
CA ARG A 475 8.41 4.02 -2.52
C ARG A 475 8.29 2.51 -2.48
N LEU A 476 9.31 1.83 -2.99
CA LEU A 476 9.42 0.38 -3.00
C LEU A 476 10.68 -0.04 -2.24
N PRO A 477 10.62 -1.11 -1.42
CA PRO A 477 11.80 -1.62 -0.75
C PRO A 477 12.80 -2.17 -1.76
N LEU A 478 14.08 -2.03 -1.45
CA LEU A 478 15.17 -2.73 -2.15
C LEU A 478 15.74 -3.83 -1.25
N LEU A 479 16.16 -4.93 -1.88
CA LEU A 479 16.94 -5.96 -1.20
C LEU A 479 18.37 -5.50 -0.92
N ALA A 480 18.91 -4.67 -1.81
CA ALA A 480 20.23 -4.04 -1.69
C ALA A 480 20.24 -2.69 -2.40
N GLY A 481 20.86 -1.70 -1.77
CA GLY A 481 21.00 -0.37 -2.33
C GLY A 481 22.01 -0.31 -3.48
N PRO A 482 21.95 0.73 -4.32
CA PRO A 482 22.95 0.97 -5.34
C PRO A 482 24.33 1.22 -4.70
N VAL A 483 25.36 0.51 -5.19
CA VAL A 483 26.75 0.71 -4.80
C VAL A 483 27.49 1.35 -5.97
N SER A 484 28.16 2.48 -5.73
CA SER A 484 28.80 3.26 -6.80
C SER A 484 29.96 2.54 -7.48
N HIS A 485 30.53 1.54 -6.80
CA HIS A 485 31.78 0.88 -7.17
C HIS A 485 32.91 1.89 -7.45
N LEU A 486 32.83 3.08 -6.86
CA LEU A 486 33.91 4.05 -6.86
C LEU A 486 35.09 3.43 -6.12
N ARG A 487 36.18 3.23 -6.84
CA ARG A 487 37.44 2.76 -6.27
C ARG A 487 38.49 3.82 -6.52
N PHE A 488 39.36 4.03 -5.55
CA PHE A 488 40.46 4.99 -5.60
C PHE A 488 41.79 4.24 -5.69
N ASP A 489 42.81 4.92 -6.21
CA ASP A 489 44.19 4.42 -6.28
C ASP A 489 44.31 3.06 -7.01
N LEU A 490 43.73 2.99 -8.20
CA LEU A 490 43.69 1.77 -9.00
C LEU A 490 44.87 1.67 -9.95
N LEU A 491 45.29 0.44 -10.21
CA LEU A 491 46.12 0.10 -11.36
C LEU A 491 45.21 -0.50 -12.42
N ARG A 492 44.77 0.31 -13.40
CA ARG A 492 43.99 -0.19 -14.54
C ARG A 492 44.93 -0.86 -15.52
N GLU A 493 44.63 -2.09 -15.89
CA GLU A 493 45.38 -2.78 -16.92
C GLU A 493 45.20 -2.07 -18.27
N SER A 494 46.30 -1.61 -18.86
CA SER A 494 46.34 -1.04 -20.20
C SER A 494 46.21 -2.18 -21.21
N SER A 495 45.50 -1.95 -22.33
CA SER A 495 45.65 -2.85 -23.48
C SER A 495 47.13 -2.92 -23.88
N PRO A 496 47.65 -4.12 -24.26
CA PRO A 496 49.07 -4.34 -24.51
C PRO A 496 49.69 -3.38 -25.54
#